data_AF-A0A7W4K3K2-F1
#
_entry.id   AF-A0A7W4K3K2-F1
#
_cell.length_a   1.000
_cell.length_b   1.000
_cell.length_c   1.000
_cell.angle_alpha   90.00
_cell.angle_beta   90.00
_cell.angle_gamma   90.00
#
_symmetry.space_group_name_H-M   'P 1'
#
loop_
_entity.id
_entity.type
_entity.pdbx_description
1 polymer ?
#
loop_
_entity_poly.entity_id
_entity_poly.type
_entity_poly.pdbx_seq_one_letter_code
_entity_poly.pdbx_strand_id
1 'polypeptide(L)'
;MPTIILSAHPARRYERESLTGTQIEYGQKVVPSVCIEARTVPEIAEQARAFGASVFTAAPRVSFLVSVQMARGERKPRGFDVADRAGQFHDADWIHTEVESPVRHVDGPGVRMWGSRFAPFQMDGQEPFWPGAEPDDFTSSADGSVGLYGYLRAINARVQRCTYSWQSLPSLAHEVPLHDRYGARVHPFDVAAELLARRLSPAVIAA
;
A
#
# COMPACT_ATOMS: atom_id res chain seq x y z
N MET A 1 18.04 -11.08 28.25
CA MET A 1 17.95 -11.15 26.78
C MET A 1 18.19 -9.76 26.23
N PRO A 2 18.71 -9.57 25.00
CA PRO A 2 18.89 -8.21 24.51
C PRO A 2 17.54 -7.51 24.45
N THR A 3 17.45 -6.36 25.11
CA THR A 3 16.26 -5.51 25.09
C THR A 3 16.29 -4.61 23.86
N ILE A 4 15.19 -4.58 23.12
CA ILE A 4 15.02 -3.78 21.90
C ILE A 4 13.82 -2.88 22.07
N ILE A 5 13.95 -1.64 21.61
CA ILE A 5 12.92 -0.63 21.63
C ILE A 5 12.36 -0.54 20.21
N LEU A 6 11.05 -0.78 20.08
CA LEU A 6 10.31 -0.55 18.85
C LEU A 6 9.56 0.77 18.96
N SER A 7 9.62 1.56 17.90
CA SER A 7 9.04 2.90 17.85
C SER A 7 8.42 3.17 16.49
N ALA A 8 7.18 3.66 16.46
CA ALA A 8 6.55 4.11 15.22
C ALA A 8 6.64 5.62 15.09
N HIS A 9 7.23 6.10 14.00
CA HIS A 9 7.41 7.52 13.69
C HIS A 9 6.63 7.90 12.44
N PRO A 10 5.90 9.03 12.43
CA PRO A 10 5.32 9.54 11.20
C PRO A 10 6.41 9.64 10.12
N ALA A 11 6.12 9.08 8.96
CA ALA A 11 7.08 9.04 7.86
C ALA A 11 6.34 9.01 6.53
N ARG A 12 6.94 9.55 5.48
CA ARG A 12 6.45 9.43 4.10
C ARG A 12 7.61 9.22 3.15
N ARG A 13 7.39 8.43 2.11
CA ARG A 13 8.31 8.31 0.97
C ARG A 13 7.76 9.16 -0.16
N TYR A 14 8.64 9.86 -0.86
CA TYR A 14 8.26 10.66 -2.01
C TYR A 14 9.11 10.30 -3.22
N GLU A 15 8.47 10.26 -4.38
CA GLU A 15 9.07 10.08 -5.70
C GLU A 15 8.97 11.41 -6.47
N ARG A 16 10.12 11.92 -6.89
CA ARG A 16 10.30 13.04 -7.84
C ARG A 16 10.98 12.50 -9.09
N GLU A 17 10.94 13.26 -10.19
CA GLU A 17 11.43 12.87 -11.52
C GLU A 17 12.79 12.14 -11.52
N SER A 18 13.72 12.51 -10.63
CA SER A 18 15.04 11.88 -10.53
C SER A 18 15.45 11.48 -9.10
N LEU A 19 14.53 11.52 -8.13
CA LEU A 19 14.87 11.32 -6.73
C LEU A 19 13.75 10.60 -5.98
N THR A 20 14.13 9.56 -5.24
CA THR A 20 13.29 8.98 -4.19
C THR A 20 13.88 9.39 -2.84
N GLY A 21 13.04 9.96 -1.96
CA GLY A 21 13.42 10.35 -0.61
C GLY A 21 12.46 9.81 0.42
N THR A 22 12.92 9.71 1.67
CA THR A 22 12.07 9.38 2.83
C THR A 22 12.18 10.49 3.85
N GLN A 23 11.05 11.04 4.27
CA GLN A 23 10.95 12.03 5.33
C GLN A 23 10.42 11.34 6.59
N ILE A 24 11.08 11.52 7.73
CA ILE A 24 10.74 10.89 9.00
C ILE A 24 10.71 11.95 10.10
N GLU A 25 9.68 11.92 10.95
CA GLU A 25 9.52 12.83 12.08
C GLU A 25 9.92 12.14 13.39
N TYR A 26 11.22 12.04 13.65
CA TYR A 26 11.75 11.35 14.84
C TYR A 26 11.29 11.95 16.18
N GLY A 27 10.89 13.22 16.20
CA GLY A 27 10.37 13.91 17.38
C GLY A 27 8.93 13.52 17.76
N GLN A 28 8.22 12.80 16.88
CA GLN A 28 6.84 12.38 17.10
C GLN A 28 6.74 10.86 17.13
N LYS A 29 5.78 10.34 17.89
CA LYS A 29 5.45 8.92 17.95
C LYS A 29 3.98 8.73 17.60
N VAL A 30 3.68 7.77 16.73
CA VAL A 30 2.30 7.44 16.37
C VAL A 30 1.58 6.79 17.54
N VAL A 31 2.29 5.92 18.26
CA VAL A 31 1.86 5.24 19.49
C VAL A 31 3.05 5.16 20.46
N PRO A 32 2.81 4.90 21.77
CA PRO A 32 3.89 4.65 22.72
C PRO A 32 4.87 3.57 22.22
N SER A 33 6.16 3.79 22.48
CA SER A 33 7.20 2.80 22.17
C SER A 33 7.07 1.58 23.07
N VAL A 34 7.47 0.42 22.57
CA VAL A 34 7.46 -0.83 23.34
C VAL A 34 8.86 -1.39 23.46
N CYS A 35 9.14 -2.01 24.60
CA CYS A 35 10.34 -2.81 24.80
C CYS A 35 10.00 -4.27 24.56
N ILE A 36 10.81 -4.92 23.74
CA ILE A 36 10.73 -6.35 23.49
C ILE A 36 12.03 -7.03 23.88
N GLU A 37 11.95 -8.33 24.15
CA GLU A 37 13.12 -9.18 24.28
C GLU A 37 13.20 -10.12 23.07
N ALA A 38 14.33 -10.11 22.38
CA ALA A 38 14.56 -10.99 21.23
C ALA A 38 16.05 -11.34 21.14
N ARG A 39 16.37 -12.58 20.77
CA ARG A 39 17.73 -13.11 20.70
C ARG A 39 18.27 -13.17 19.28
N THR A 40 17.38 -13.24 18.29
CA THR A 40 17.75 -13.49 16.89
C THR A 40 17.12 -12.46 15.95
N VAL A 41 17.74 -12.23 14.80
CA VAL A 41 17.19 -11.33 13.76
C VAL A 41 15.76 -11.72 13.34
N PRO A 42 15.43 -13.01 13.11
CA PRO A 42 14.06 -13.41 12.79
C PRO A 42 13.04 -13.05 13.87
N GLU A 43 13.36 -13.26 15.15
CA GLU A 43 12.47 -12.87 16.26
C GLU A 43 12.22 -11.36 16.29
N ILE A 44 13.26 -10.56 16.00
CA ILE A 44 13.13 -9.10 15.92
C ILE A 44 12.22 -8.71 14.77
N ALA A 45 12.43 -9.30 13.58
CA ALA A 45 11.62 -9.01 12.40
C ALA A 45 10.14 -9.36 12.61
N GLU A 46 9.86 -10.52 13.22
CA GLU A 46 8.49 -10.94 13.54
C GLU A 46 7.82 -9.97 14.52
N GLN A 47 8.53 -9.59 15.59
CA GLN A 47 7.99 -8.67 16.60
C GLN A 47 7.87 -7.23 16.07
N ALA A 48 8.79 -6.76 15.23
CA ALA A 48 8.70 -5.46 14.56
C ALA A 48 7.48 -5.41 13.62
N ARG A 49 7.25 -6.48 12.86
CA ARG A 49 6.07 -6.64 11.99
C ARG A 49 4.77 -6.67 12.79
N ALA A 50 4.72 -7.42 13.87
CA ALA A 50 3.55 -7.48 14.76
C ALA A 50 3.28 -6.11 15.41
N PHE A 51 4.32 -5.40 15.85
CA PHE A 51 4.21 -4.06 16.38
C PHE A 51 3.65 -3.09 15.33
N GLY A 52 4.21 -3.04 14.13
CA GLY A 52 3.70 -2.17 13.08
C GLY A 52 2.27 -2.52 12.63
N ALA A 53 1.89 -3.80 12.59
CA ALA A 53 0.49 -4.19 12.35
C ALA A 53 -0.47 -3.67 13.45
N SER A 54 -0.03 -3.66 14.71
CA SER A 54 -0.81 -3.09 15.81
C SER A 54 -0.90 -1.56 15.73
N VAL A 55 0.17 -0.87 15.32
CA VAL A 55 0.16 0.57 15.05
C VAL A 55 -0.80 0.90 13.92
N PHE A 56 -0.75 0.13 12.82
CA PHE A 56 -1.70 0.27 11.71
C PHE A 56 -3.14 0.06 12.16
N THR A 57 -3.40 -0.91 13.03
CA THR A 57 -4.76 -1.11 13.57
C THR A 57 -5.23 0.08 14.42
N ALA A 58 -4.34 0.67 15.22
CA ALA A 58 -4.66 1.82 16.07
C ALA A 58 -4.78 3.15 15.29
N ALA A 59 -4.00 3.30 14.22
CA ALA A 59 -3.91 4.52 13.42
C ALA A 59 -3.84 4.18 11.91
N PRO A 60 -4.91 3.61 11.32
CA PRO A 60 -4.86 3.00 9.98
C PRO A 60 -4.55 3.98 8.86
N ARG A 61 -4.80 5.27 9.06
CA ARG A 61 -4.61 6.30 8.03
C ARG A 61 -3.27 7.02 8.13
N VAL A 62 -2.43 6.65 9.10
CA VAL A 62 -1.15 7.30 9.35
C VAL A 62 -0.05 6.51 8.64
N SER A 63 0.76 7.22 7.88
CA SER A 63 1.98 6.67 7.28
C SER A 63 3.13 6.73 8.30
N PHE A 64 3.84 5.63 8.51
CA PHE A 64 4.89 5.57 9.53
C PHE A 64 6.02 4.58 9.21
N LEU A 65 7.17 4.80 9.84
CA LEU A 65 8.31 3.89 9.89
C LEU A 65 8.36 3.24 11.28
N VAL A 66 8.60 1.94 11.34
CA VAL A 66 8.98 1.24 12.58
C VAL A 66 10.49 1.27 12.75
N SER A 67 10.96 2.06 13.71
CA SER A 67 12.36 2.07 14.12
C SER A 67 12.63 0.94 15.11
N VAL A 68 13.70 0.17 14.85
CA VAL A 68 14.20 -0.92 15.69
C VAL A 68 15.52 -0.50 16.32
N GLN A 69 15.54 -0.29 17.63
CA GLN A 69 16.71 0.22 18.33
C GLN A 69 17.10 -0.67 19.50
N MET A 70 18.40 -0.91 19.71
CA MET A 70 18.85 -1.57 20.93
C MET A 70 18.65 -0.65 22.13
N ALA A 71 18.20 -1.19 23.26
CA ALA A 71 18.24 -0.43 24.51
C ALA A 71 19.69 -0.10 24.88
N ARG A 72 19.87 0.97 25.66
CA ARG A 72 21.21 1.46 26.02
C ARG A 72 21.99 0.37 26.77
N GLY A 73 23.20 0.07 26.29
CA GLY A 73 24.09 -0.93 26.89
C GLY A 73 23.87 -2.36 26.39
N GLU A 74 22.84 -2.59 25.57
CA GLU A 74 22.58 -3.91 24.99
C GLU A 74 23.46 -4.19 23.78
N ARG A 75 23.86 -5.46 23.64
CA ARG A 75 24.63 -5.92 22.48
C ARG A 75 23.68 -6.33 21.35
N LYS A 76 23.93 -5.80 20.15
CA LYS A 76 23.24 -6.23 18.92
C LYS A 76 23.41 -7.75 18.69
N PRO A 77 22.33 -8.48 18.39
CA PRO A 77 22.43 -9.85 17.91
C PRO A 77 23.30 -9.96 16.66
N ARG A 78 23.88 -11.15 16.44
CA ARG A 78 24.68 -11.41 15.24
C ARG A 78 23.84 -11.17 13.99
N GLY A 79 24.38 -10.39 13.05
CA GLY A 79 23.72 -10.10 11.77
C GLY A 79 22.73 -8.93 11.80
N PHE A 80 22.50 -8.29 12.96
CA PHE A 80 21.56 -7.17 13.08
C PHE A 80 21.79 -6.08 12.03
N ASP A 81 23.01 -5.54 11.92
CA ASP A 81 23.30 -4.42 11.00
C ASP A 81 23.21 -4.82 9.52
N VAL A 82 23.34 -6.11 9.21
CA VAL A 82 23.16 -6.63 7.85
C VAL A 82 21.67 -6.74 7.55
N ALA A 83 20.89 -7.25 8.51
CA ALA A 83 19.44 -7.37 8.42
C ALA A 83 18.76 -6.00 8.29
N ASP A 84 19.19 -5.03 9.11
CA ASP A 84 18.72 -3.64 9.09
C ASP A 84 18.96 -2.99 7.72
N ARG A 85 20.20 -3.05 7.21
CA ARG A 85 20.54 -2.52 5.88
C ARG A 85 19.81 -3.24 4.74
N ALA A 86 19.45 -4.50 4.93
CA ALA A 86 18.70 -5.28 3.96
C ALA A 86 17.17 -5.10 4.08
N GLY A 87 16.68 -4.27 5.01
CA GLY A 87 15.24 -4.04 5.22
C GLY A 87 14.49 -5.25 5.79
N GLN A 88 15.18 -6.19 6.43
CA GLN A 88 14.58 -7.45 6.92
C GLN A 88 13.65 -7.24 8.12
N PHE A 89 13.67 -6.06 8.73
CA PHE A 89 12.76 -5.72 9.82
C PHE A 89 11.41 -5.18 9.35
N HIS A 90 11.20 -5.07 8.03
CA HIS A 90 9.94 -4.57 7.45
C HIS A 90 9.59 -3.15 7.94
N ASP A 91 10.58 -2.38 8.36
CA ASP A 91 10.47 -1.06 8.97
C ASP A 91 9.70 -0.04 8.12
N ALA A 92 9.76 -0.20 6.80
CA ALA A 92 9.13 0.67 5.81
C ALA A 92 7.82 0.13 5.19
N ASP A 93 7.29 -1.02 5.64
CA ASP A 93 6.09 -1.64 5.04
C ASP A 93 4.83 -0.75 5.14
N TRP A 94 4.80 0.14 6.14
CA TRP A 94 3.69 1.07 6.42
C TRP A 94 3.92 2.48 5.87
N ILE A 95 5.01 2.71 5.16
CA ILE A 95 5.29 4.03 4.56
C ILE A 95 4.52 4.18 3.25
N HIS A 96 3.70 5.20 3.19
CA HIS A 96 3.05 5.66 1.97
C HIS A 96 4.10 6.26 1.03
N THR A 97 4.09 5.79 -0.22
CA THR A 97 4.96 6.34 -1.27
C THR A 97 4.14 7.23 -2.20
N GLU A 98 4.39 8.54 -2.13
CA GLU A 98 3.70 9.55 -2.91
C GLU A 98 4.53 9.99 -4.12
N VAL A 99 3.91 10.05 -5.29
CA VAL A 99 4.45 10.77 -6.44
C VAL A 99 4.14 12.25 -6.25
N GLU A 100 5.16 13.08 -6.08
CA GLU A 100 4.95 14.51 -5.78
C GLU A 100 4.36 15.30 -6.95
N SER A 101 4.64 14.87 -8.18
CA SER A 101 4.11 15.46 -9.41
C SER A 101 3.52 14.37 -10.30
N PRO A 102 2.32 13.84 -9.96
CA PRO A 102 1.68 12.79 -10.74
C PRO A 102 1.47 13.23 -12.19
N VAL A 103 1.90 12.40 -13.15
CA VAL A 103 1.62 12.66 -14.56
C VAL A 103 0.13 12.49 -14.81
N ARG A 104 -0.52 13.56 -15.28
CA ARG A 104 -1.95 13.55 -15.58
C ARG A 104 -2.26 12.55 -16.69
N HIS A 105 -3.30 11.76 -16.49
CA HIS A 105 -3.83 10.88 -17.53
C HIS A 105 -4.65 11.67 -18.56
N VAL A 106 -4.67 11.24 -19.83
CA VAL A 106 -5.42 11.94 -20.90
C VAL A 106 -6.90 12.16 -20.53
N ASP A 107 -7.49 11.16 -19.87
CA ASP A 107 -8.89 11.17 -19.43
C ASP A 107 -9.14 11.60 -17.97
N GLY A 108 -8.13 12.09 -17.24
CA GLY A 108 -8.33 12.51 -15.84
C GLY A 108 -7.07 12.69 -14.99
N PRO A 109 -7.17 12.56 -13.65
CA PRO A 109 -6.01 12.74 -12.77
C PRO A 109 -4.99 11.62 -12.96
N GLY A 110 -3.74 11.89 -12.57
CA GLY A 110 -2.70 10.86 -12.47
C GLY A 110 -2.81 10.01 -11.21
N VAL A 111 -1.92 9.04 -11.04
CA VAL A 111 -1.80 8.26 -9.81
C VAL A 111 -0.82 8.93 -8.86
N ARG A 112 -1.29 9.31 -7.67
CA ARG A 112 -0.47 9.91 -6.62
C ARG A 112 0.17 8.85 -5.73
N MET A 113 -0.54 7.76 -5.45
CA MET A 113 -0.05 6.69 -4.58
C MET A 113 -0.55 5.35 -5.11
N TRP A 114 0.38 4.44 -5.39
CA TRP A 114 0.02 3.07 -5.77
C TRP A 114 -0.44 2.25 -4.56
N GLY A 115 0.12 2.54 -3.37
CA GLY A 115 -0.16 1.79 -2.15
C GLY A 115 0.65 0.51 -2.03
N SER A 116 0.35 -0.26 -1.00
CA SER A 116 0.98 -1.54 -0.68
C SER A 116 -0.04 -2.44 0.02
N ARG A 117 0.43 -3.51 0.65
CA ARG A 117 -0.42 -4.30 1.54
C ARG A 117 -1.06 -3.45 2.64
N PHE A 118 -0.35 -2.45 3.15
CA PHE A 118 -0.79 -1.61 4.28
C PHE A 118 -0.98 -0.14 3.91
N ALA A 119 -0.47 0.31 2.77
CA ALA A 119 -0.64 1.68 2.28
C ALA A 119 -1.78 1.77 1.24
N PRO A 120 -2.55 2.86 1.21
CA PRO A 120 -3.71 2.99 0.33
C PRO A 120 -3.30 3.35 -1.10
N PHE A 121 -4.21 3.16 -2.03
CA PHE A 121 -4.11 3.73 -3.37
C PHE A 121 -4.79 5.10 -3.41
N GLN A 122 -4.25 6.02 -4.21
CA GLN A 122 -4.75 7.39 -4.34
C GLN A 122 -4.56 7.93 -5.76
N MET A 123 -5.65 8.42 -6.34
CA MET A 123 -5.61 9.28 -7.52
C MET A 123 -5.30 10.72 -7.11
N ASP A 124 -4.60 11.47 -7.98
CA ASP A 124 -4.30 12.86 -7.71
C ASP A 124 -5.57 13.71 -7.50
N GLY A 125 -5.54 14.57 -6.49
CA GLY A 125 -6.70 15.39 -6.07
C GLY A 125 -7.85 14.62 -5.42
N GLN A 126 -7.69 13.34 -5.07
CA GLN A 126 -8.71 12.53 -4.39
C GLN A 126 -8.22 12.05 -3.03
N GLU A 127 -9.15 11.73 -2.12
CA GLU A 127 -8.82 11.08 -0.86
C GLU A 127 -8.28 9.65 -1.11
N PRO A 128 -7.31 9.17 -0.31
CA PRO A 128 -6.86 7.79 -0.41
C PRO A 128 -7.99 6.80 -0.11
N PHE A 129 -8.01 5.70 -0.85
CA PHE A 129 -9.00 4.66 -0.64
C PHE A 129 -8.62 3.74 0.52
N TRP A 130 -9.50 3.68 1.51
CA TRP A 130 -9.40 2.79 2.66
C TRP A 130 -10.52 1.76 2.65
N PRO A 131 -10.26 0.49 2.98
CA PRO A 131 -11.30 -0.48 3.27
C PRO A 131 -12.24 0.03 4.37
N GLY A 132 -13.54 -0.23 4.21
CA GLY A 132 -14.53 0.04 5.24
C GLY A 132 -14.45 -0.96 6.40
N ALA A 133 -15.29 -0.76 7.42
CA ALA A 133 -15.44 -1.73 8.51
C ALA A 133 -16.07 -3.04 8.03
N GLU A 134 -17.00 -2.96 7.08
CA GLU A 134 -17.68 -4.11 6.48
C GLU A 134 -17.05 -4.47 5.13
N PRO A 135 -16.83 -5.77 4.85
CA PRO A 135 -16.37 -6.24 3.54
C PRO A 135 -17.34 -5.88 2.40
N ASP A 136 -16.78 -5.53 1.25
CA ASP A 136 -17.50 -5.29 -0.01
C ASP A 136 -16.99 -6.21 -1.14
N ASP A 137 -17.56 -6.04 -2.34
CA ASP A 137 -17.24 -6.83 -3.55
C ASP A 137 -15.75 -6.84 -3.93
N PHE A 138 -14.96 -5.87 -3.46
CA PHE A 138 -13.53 -5.76 -3.76
C PHE A 138 -12.65 -6.31 -2.65
N THR A 139 -13.18 -6.53 -1.45
CA THR A 139 -12.41 -6.93 -0.27
C THR A 139 -11.72 -8.27 -0.48
N SER A 140 -12.45 -9.29 -0.96
CA SER A 140 -11.87 -10.61 -1.27
C SER A 140 -10.89 -10.54 -2.45
N SER A 141 -11.22 -9.76 -3.48
CA SER A 141 -10.38 -9.63 -4.69
C SER A 141 -9.05 -8.93 -4.41
N ALA A 142 -9.00 -8.08 -3.38
CA ALA A 142 -7.82 -7.36 -2.98
C ALA A 142 -6.81 -8.21 -2.18
N ASP A 143 -7.19 -9.42 -1.74
CA ASP A 143 -6.33 -10.35 -0.98
C ASP A 143 -5.59 -9.68 0.20
N GLY A 144 -6.32 -8.83 0.95
CA GLY A 144 -5.76 -8.10 2.08
C GLY A 144 -4.77 -6.98 1.72
N SER A 145 -4.64 -6.61 0.45
CA SER A 145 -3.87 -5.45 0.00
C SER A 145 -4.71 -4.17 -0.04
N VAL A 146 -4.40 -3.21 0.84
CA VAL A 146 -5.09 -1.91 0.90
C VAL A 146 -4.92 -1.12 -0.41
N GLY A 147 -3.73 -1.16 -1.01
CA GLY A 147 -3.43 -0.49 -2.27
C GLY A 147 -4.22 -1.10 -3.43
N LEU A 148 -4.22 -2.43 -3.55
CA LEU A 148 -4.98 -3.09 -4.61
C LEU A 148 -6.48 -2.84 -4.44
N TYR A 149 -7.01 -2.91 -3.21
CA TYR A 149 -8.39 -2.55 -2.93
C TYR A 149 -8.75 -1.17 -3.50
N GLY A 150 -7.94 -0.15 -3.20
CA GLY A 150 -8.19 1.20 -3.70
C GLY A 150 -8.06 1.33 -5.22
N TYR A 151 -7.14 0.59 -5.83
CA TYR A 151 -7.00 0.52 -7.28
C TYR A 151 -8.26 -0.08 -7.95
N LEU A 152 -8.80 -1.18 -7.42
CA LEU A 152 -10.04 -1.78 -7.90
C LEU A 152 -11.23 -0.82 -7.78
N ARG A 153 -11.32 -0.08 -6.66
CA ARG A 153 -12.35 0.96 -6.47
C ARG A 153 -12.22 2.08 -7.51
N ALA A 154 -11.01 2.50 -7.84
CA ALA A 154 -10.77 3.53 -8.86
C ALA A 154 -11.16 3.05 -10.27
N ILE A 155 -10.84 1.81 -10.63
CA ILE A 155 -11.31 1.21 -11.89
C ILE A 155 -12.84 1.14 -11.92
N ASN A 156 -13.47 0.64 -10.85
CA ASN A 156 -14.93 0.52 -10.78
C ASN A 156 -15.63 1.88 -10.91
N ALA A 157 -15.12 2.90 -10.22
CA ALA A 157 -15.65 4.26 -10.33
C ALA A 157 -15.55 4.80 -11.76
N ARG A 158 -14.47 4.47 -12.49
CA ARG A 158 -14.32 4.84 -13.90
C ARG A 158 -15.31 4.07 -14.79
N VAL A 159 -15.44 2.76 -14.61
CA VAL A 159 -16.43 1.92 -15.33
C VAL A 159 -17.82 2.48 -15.15
N GLN A 160 -18.27 2.66 -13.90
CA GLN A 160 -19.60 3.20 -13.59
C GLN A 160 -19.82 4.57 -14.23
N ARG A 161 -18.81 5.45 -14.23
CA ARG A 161 -18.93 6.76 -14.87
C ARG A 161 -19.10 6.65 -16.40
N CYS A 162 -18.30 5.82 -17.05
CA CYS A 162 -18.37 5.61 -18.50
C CYS A 162 -19.67 4.92 -18.94
N THR A 163 -20.27 4.13 -18.06
CA THR A 163 -21.48 3.38 -18.33
C THR A 163 -22.67 3.92 -17.56
N TYR A 164 -22.71 5.18 -17.11
CA TYR A 164 -23.85 5.72 -16.34
C TYR A 164 -24.44 4.75 -15.29
N SER A 165 -23.55 4.02 -14.59
CA SER A 165 -23.82 2.98 -13.59
C SER A 165 -24.56 1.71 -14.04
N TRP A 166 -24.78 1.46 -15.34
CA TRP A 166 -25.38 0.18 -15.81
C TRP A 166 -24.39 -0.99 -15.83
N GLN A 167 -23.10 -0.76 -15.54
CA GLN A 167 -22.09 -1.80 -15.33
C GLN A 167 -21.26 -1.51 -14.07
N SER A 168 -20.62 -2.57 -13.56
CA SER A 168 -19.64 -2.51 -12.48
C SER A 168 -18.42 -3.38 -12.80
N LEU A 169 -17.28 -3.10 -12.17
CA LEU A 169 -16.07 -3.89 -12.34
C LEU A 169 -16.27 -5.38 -12.02
N PRO A 170 -16.95 -5.79 -10.92
CA PRO A 170 -17.19 -7.21 -10.66
C PRO A 170 -17.86 -7.93 -11.84
N SER A 171 -18.78 -7.26 -12.55
CA SER A 171 -19.45 -7.83 -13.74
C SER A 171 -18.58 -7.96 -14.99
N LEU A 172 -17.41 -7.30 -15.03
CA LEU A 172 -16.53 -7.24 -16.20
C LEU A 172 -15.19 -7.97 -16.00
N ALA A 173 -14.74 -8.09 -14.76
CA ALA A 173 -13.36 -8.46 -14.42
C ALA A 173 -13.01 -9.95 -14.58
N HIS A 174 -13.96 -10.80 -14.99
CA HIS A 174 -13.83 -12.26 -14.90
C HIS A 174 -12.66 -12.83 -15.71
N GLU A 175 -12.16 -12.10 -16.72
CA GLU A 175 -11.11 -12.55 -17.65
C GLU A 175 -9.84 -11.69 -17.61
N VAL A 176 -9.76 -10.68 -16.73
CA VAL A 176 -8.62 -9.75 -16.69
C VAL A 176 -7.83 -9.94 -15.39
N PRO A 177 -6.52 -10.21 -15.46
CA PRO A 177 -5.69 -10.37 -14.27
C PRO A 177 -5.39 -8.99 -13.66
N LEU A 178 -6.33 -8.47 -12.86
CA LEU A 178 -6.23 -7.13 -12.26
C LEU A 178 -5.04 -6.99 -11.29
N HIS A 179 -4.62 -8.10 -10.66
CA HIS A 179 -3.40 -8.15 -9.85
C HIS A 179 -2.15 -7.84 -10.68
N ASP A 180 -2.03 -8.45 -11.87
CA ASP A 180 -0.89 -8.23 -12.76
C ASP A 180 -0.86 -6.79 -13.29
N ARG A 181 -2.04 -6.23 -13.60
CA ARG A 181 -2.17 -4.82 -14.02
C ARG A 181 -1.73 -3.86 -12.92
N TYR A 182 -2.10 -4.14 -11.68
CA TYR A 182 -1.67 -3.37 -10.51
C TYR A 182 -0.16 -3.49 -10.27
N GLY A 183 0.39 -4.71 -10.33
CA GLY A 183 1.83 -4.95 -10.19
C GLY A 183 2.66 -4.27 -11.28
N ALA A 184 2.13 -4.21 -12.51
CA ALA A 184 2.71 -3.48 -13.63
C ALA A 184 2.46 -1.96 -13.59
N ARG A 185 1.79 -1.45 -12.55
CA ARG A 185 1.43 -0.03 -12.39
C ARG A 185 0.67 0.53 -13.61
N VAL A 186 -0.23 -0.26 -14.20
CA VAL A 186 -1.10 0.18 -15.31
C VAL A 186 -2.19 1.11 -14.77
N HIS A 187 -2.39 2.25 -15.40
CA HIS A 187 -3.34 3.26 -14.93
C HIS A 187 -4.78 2.69 -14.86
N PRO A 188 -5.57 2.98 -13.80
CA PRO A 188 -6.91 2.39 -13.64
C PRO A 188 -7.87 2.77 -14.78
N PHE A 189 -7.65 3.90 -15.43
CA PHE A 189 -8.52 4.33 -16.54
C PHE A 189 -8.25 3.55 -17.83
N ASP A 190 -6.99 3.18 -18.08
CA ASP A 190 -6.64 2.32 -19.22
C ASP A 190 -7.27 0.93 -19.05
N VAL A 191 -7.21 0.37 -17.85
CA VAL A 191 -7.84 -0.92 -17.54
C VAL A 191 -9.36 -0.85 -17.70
N ALA A 192 -9.99 0.23 -17.24
CA ALA A 192 -11.42 0.42 -17.44
C ALA A 192 -11.79 0.51 -18.94
N ALA A 193 -11.00 1.24 -19.74
CA ALA A 193 -11.21 1.35 -21.18
C ALA A 193 -11.05 -0.01 -21.89
N GLU A 194 -10.03 -0.79 -21.53
CA GLU A 194 -9.80 -2.14 -22.05
C GLU A 194 -11.00 -3.07 -21.76
N LEU A 195 -11.49 -3.08 -20.52
CA LEU A 195 -12.63 -3.89 -20.10
C LEU A 195 -13.90 -3.55 -20.90
N LEU A 196 -14.16 -2.26 -21.10
CA LEU A 196 -15.32 -1.79 -21.86
C LEU A 196 -15.20 -2.12 -23.35
N ALA A 197 -14.01 -1.98 -23.94
CA ALA A 197 -13.76 -2.30 -25.34
C ALA A 197 -13.93 -3.79 -25.64
N ARG A 198 -13.51 -4.68 -24.72
CA ARG A 198 -13.70 -6.13 -24.87
C ARG A 198 -15.17 -6.53 -24.89
N ARG A 199 -16.01 -5.89 -24.06
CA ARG A 199 -17.46 -6.15 -24.06
C ARG A 199 -18.17 -5.64 -25.32
N LEU A 200 -17.64 -4.57 -25.93
CA LEU A 200 -18.14 -4.03 -27.19
C LEU A 200 -17.57 -4.76 -28.41
N SER A 201 -16.58 -5.63 -28.23
CA SER A 201 -16.05 -6.48 -29.30
C SER A 201 -17.04 -7.63 -29.53
N PRO A 202 -17.66 -7.73 -30.72
CA PRO A 202 -18.58 -8.82 -31.02
C PRO A 202 -17.79 -10.12 -31.16
N ALA A 203 -17.78 -10.95 -30.13
CA ALA A 203 -17.60 -12.38 -30.32
C ALA A 203 -19.01 -12.98 -30.52
N VAL A 204 -19.21 -13.63 -31.66
CA VAL A 204 -20.45 -14.27 -32.15
C VAL A 204 -21.41 -13.37 -32.94
N ILE A 205 -20.93 -12.84 -34.08
CA ILE A 205 -21.71 -12.93 -35.32
C ILE A 205 -21.33 -14.27 -35.96
N ALA A 206 -21.82 -15.37 -35.38
CA ALA A 206 -21.81 -16.73 -35.96
C ALA A 206 -22.51 -17.70 -34.99
N ALA A 207 -23.84 -17.63 -34.93
CA ALA A 207 -24.70 -18.75 -34.59
C ALA A 207 -26.01 -18.59 -35.37
#